data_AF-A0A7C8ZM50-F1
#
_entry.id   AF-A0A7C8ZM50-F1
#
_cell.length_a   1.000
_cell.length_b   1.000
_cell.length_c   1.000
_cell.angle_alpha   90.00
_cell.angle_beta   90.00
_cell.angle_gamma   90.00
#
_symmetry.space_group_name_H-M   'P 1'
#
loop_
_entity.id
_entity.type
_entity.pdbx_description
1 polymer ?
#
loop_
_entity_poly.entity_id
_entity_poly.type
_entity_poly.pdbx_seq_one_letter_code
_entity_poly.pdbx_strand_id
1 'polypeptide(L)'
;EYGLGNELSTYGDVYSFGVLLLEIFTGKRPTDNMFRDGLTLHGFVKAALPHSMTEILDHSLHKDLGGDDSGNTKLLLDTLTSILEVALACSAEIPQDRLSMTSIAMKLSSMKSKLLGTHYKRRYP
;
A
#
# COMPACT_ATOMS: atom_id res chain seq x y z
N GLU A 1 -21.23 4.13 0.43
CA GLU A 1 -21.18 2.98 -0.51
C GLU A 1 -21.76 1.66 0.01
N TYR A 2 -21.93 1.42 1.31
CA TYR A 2 -22.55 0.16 1.81
C TYR A 2 -23.92 0.33 2.47
N GLY A 3 -24.64 1.40 2.14
CA GLY A 3 -25.99 1.64 2.61
C GLY A 3 -26.91 1.88 1.42
N LEU A 4 -27.84 0.95 1.18
CA LEU A 4 -28.91 0.98 0.17
C LEU A 4 -28.46 0.70 -1.28
N GLY A 5 -28.04 -0.53 -1.55
CA GLY A 5 -27.86 -1.02 -2.94
C GLY A 5 -26.94 -2.23 -3.01
N ASN A 6 -27.53 -3.42 -3.00
CA ASN A 6 -26.81 -4.68 -3.11
C ASN A 6 -26.33 -4.93 -4.55
N GLU A 7 -25.37 -4.13 -5.02
CA GLU A 7 -24.57 -4.46 -6.20
C GLU A 7 -23.14 -4.73 -5.76
N LEU A 8 -22.73 -5.99 -5.86
CA LEU A 8 -21.33 -6.39 -5.85
C LEU A 8 -20.65 -5.67 -7.01
N SER A 9 -20.04 -4.51 -6.73
CA SER A 9 -19.40 -3.70 -7.75
C SER A 9 -17.90 -3.92 -7.71
N THR A 10 -17.29 -3.99 -8.91
CA THR A 10 -15.83 -4.02 -9.05
C THR A 10 -15.17 -2.85 -8.30
N TYR A 11 -15.84 -1.70 -8.20
CA TYR A 11 -15.34 -0.56 -7.43
C TYR A 11 -15.31 -0.79 -5.91
N GLY A 12 -16.28 -1.53 -5.36
CA GLY A 12 -16.27 -1.93 -3.94
C GLY A 12 -15.16 -2.93 -3.63
N ASP A 13 -14.92 -3.88 -4.55
CA ASP A 13 -13.81 -4.83 -4.42
C ASP A 13 -12.46 -4.12 -4.49
N VAL A 14 -12.30 -3.16 -5.41
CA VAL A 14 -11.08 -2.34 -5.52
C VAL A 14 -10.86 -1.51 -4.25
N TYR A 15 -11.91 -0.90 -3.71
CA TYR A 15 -11.81 -0.13 -2.46
C TYR A 15 -11.35 -1.03 -1.31
N SER A 16 -12.00 -2.17 -1.13
CA SER A 16 -11.68 -3.13 -0.08
C SER A 16 -10.26 -3.67 -0.21
N PHE A 17 -9.81 -3.93 -1.45
CA PHE A 17 -8.43 -4.31 -1.74
C PHE A 17 -7.43 -3.20 -1.34
N GLY A 18 -7.75 -1.95 -1.65
CA GLY A 18 -6.94 -0.78 -1.25
C GLY A 18 -6.79 -0.68 0.26
N VAL A 19 -7.90 -0.79 1.00
CA VAL A 19 -7.90 -0.78 2.47
C VAL A 19 -7.06 -1.93 3.02
N LEU A 20 -7.23 -3.15 2.50
CA LEU A 20 -6.46 -4.31 2.93
C LEU A 20 -4.95 -4.12 2.75
N LEU A 21 -4.52 -3.50 1.64
CA LEU A 21 -3.10 -3.16 1.45
C LEU A 21 -2.62 -2.17 2.51
N LEU A 22 -3.39 -1.12 2.80
CA LEU A 22 -3.03 -0.17 3.86
C LEU A 22 -2.91 -0.88 5.22
N GLU A 23 -3.83 -1.78 5.54
CA GLU A 23 -3.79 -2.59 6.77
C GLU A 23 -2.51 -3.43 6.86
N ILE A 24 -2.20 -4.18 5.80
CA ILE A 24 -1.02 -5.06 5.74
C ILE A 24 0.28 -4.28 5.98
N PHE A 25 0.43 -3.13 5.32
CA PHE A 25 1.69 -2.39 5.37
C PHE A 25 1.84 -1.49 6.60
N THR A 26 0.74 -1.06 7.21
CA THR A 26 0.79 -0.19 8.41
C THR A 26 0.63 -0.94 9.73
N GLY A 27 0.12 -2.18 9.68
CA GLY A 27 -0.27 -2.95 10.85
C GLY A 27 -1.49 -2.41 11.60
N LYS A 28 -2.20 -1.43 11.02
CA LYS A 28 -3.32 -0.71 11.66
C LYS A 28 -4.63 -1.07 10.98
N ARG A 29 -5.71 -1.18 11.76
CA ARG A 29 -7.05 -1.47 11.24
C ARG A 29 -7.82 -0.16 11.05
N PRO A 30 -8.67 -0.01 10.02
CA PRO A 30 -9.52 1.17 9.84
C PRO A 30 -10.45 1.41 11.03
N THR A 31 -10.71 0.36 11.84
CA THR A 31 -11.54 0.39 13.04
C THR A 31 -10.79 0.69 14.33
N ASP A 32 -9.47 0.91 14.26
CA ASP A 32 -8.68 1.29 15.44
C ASP A 32 -9.16 2.63 16.02
N ASN A 33 -9.09 2.76 17.34
CA ASN A 33 -9.62 3.93 18.05
C ASN A 33 -9.00 5.26 17.61
N MET A 34 -7.81 5.25 17.00
CA MET A 34 -7.15 6.44 16.48
C MET A 34 -7.80 7.00 15.20
N PHE A 35 -8.64 6.22 14.50
CA PHE A 35 -9.34 6.64 13.28
C PHE A 35 -10.81 7.00 13.54
N ARG A 36 -11.04 7.74 14.63
CA ARG A 36 -12.36 8.31 14.98
C ARG A 36 -12.42 9.78 14.55
N ASP A 37 -13.60 10.38 14.69
CA ASP A 37 -13.79 11.83 14.49
C ASP A 37 -13.39 12.33 13.08
N GLY A 38 -13.64 11.51 12.06
CA GLY A 38 -13.34 11.84 10.67
C GLY A 38 -11.90 11.53 10.22
N LEU A 39 -11.05 11.02 11.13
CA LEU A 39 -9.75 10.45 10.76
C LEU A 39 -9.95 9.08 10.11
N THR A 40 -9.14 8.78 9.09
CA THR A 40 -9.20 7.49 8.38
C THR A 40 -7.80 6.93 8.15
N LEU A 41 -7.70 5.61 8.00
CA LEU A 41 -6.45 4.96 7.63
C LEU A 41 -5.90 5.50 6.29
N HIS A 42 -6.78 5.78 5.32
CA HIS A 42 -6.44 6.44 4.06
C HIS A 42 -5.80 7.81 4.30
N GLY A 43 -6.46 8.67 5.07
CA GLY A 43 -5.97 10.01 5.38
C GLY A 43 -4.65 10.00 6.14
N PHE A 44 -4.49 9.07 7.08
CA PHE A 44 -3.25 8.86 7.83
C PHE A 44 -2.07 8.52 6.92
N VAL A 45 -2.23 7.54 6.02
CA VAL A 45 -1.17 7.17 5.08
C VAL A 45 -0.92 8.29 4.06
N LYS A 46 -1.97 8.92 3.55
CA LYS A 46 -1.86 10.04 2.60
C LYS A 46 -1.08 11.22 3.18
N ALA A 47 -1.26 11.53 4.46
CA ALA A 47 -0.54 12.62 5.13
C ALA A 47 0.94 12.31 5.37
N ALA A 48 1.30 11.04 5.48
CA ALA A 48 2.68 10.61 5.74
C ALA A 48 3.53 10.44 4.47
N LEU A 49 2.92 10.21 3.30
CA LEU A 49 3.67 9.99 2.07
C LEU A 49 4.16 11.30 1.41
N PRO A 50 5.35 11.29 0.78
CA PRO A 50 6.35 10.20 0.77
C PRO A 50 7.34 10.27 1.94
N HIS A 51 7.24 11.27 2.82
CA HIS A 51 8.33 11.69 3.70
C HIS A 51 8.46 10.91 5.02
N SER A 52 7.38 10.33 5.53
CA SER A 52 7.31 9.67 6.85
C SER A 52 7.00 8.18 6.76
N MET A 53 7.52 7.51 5.72
CA MET A 53 7.34 6.07 5.51
C MET A 53 7.71 5.23 6.73
N THR A 54 8.81 5.58 7.40
CA THR A 54 9.31 4.87 8.57
C THR A 54 8.45 5.02 9.83
N GLU A 55 7.48 5.93 9.82
CA GLU A 55 6.58 6.14 10.95
C GLU A 55 5.25 5.40 10.78
N ILE A 56 4.88 5.12 9.53
CA ILE A 56 3.59 4.50 9.21
C ILE A 56 3.67 3.00 8.99
N LEU A 57 4.82 2.49 8.56
CA LEU A 57 5.02 1.07 8.28
C LEU A 57 4.97 0.24 9.56
N ASP A 58 4.51 -1.00 9.43
CA ASP A 58 4.47 -1.95 10.54
C ASP A 58 5.88 -2.23 11.10
N HIS A 59 5.98 -2.30 12.43
CA HIS A 59 7.26 -2.50 13.11
C HIS A 59 7.95 -3.83 12.77
N SER A 60 7.19 -4.87 12.38
CA SER A 60 7.77 -6.13 11.92
C SER A 60 8.42 -5.98 10.54
N LEU A 61 7.78 -5.24 9.62
CA LEU A 61 8.37 -4.90 8.32
C LEU A 61 9.65 -4.07 8.50
N HIS A 62 9.66 -3.15 9.45
CA HIS A 62 10.85 -2.35 9.79
C HIS A 62 12.08 -3.18 10.17
N LYS A 63 11.89 -4.27 10.92
CA LYS A 63 13.00 -5.14 11.32
C LYS A 63 13.61 -5.87 10.12
N ASP A 64 12.78 -6.26 9.16
CA ASP A 64 13.24 -6.91 7.93
C ASP A 64 14.01 -5.94 7.02
N LEU A 65 13.81 -4.62 7.17
CA LEU A 65 14.56 -3.56 6.46
C LEU A 65 15.97 -3.32 7.01
N GLY A 66 16.31 -3.82 8.20
CA GLY A 66 17.53 -3.51 8.94
C GLY A 66 18.81 -4.25 8.51
N GLY A 67 18.85 -4.86 7.32
CA GLY A 67 20.06 -5.50 6.79
C GLY A 67 21.08 -4.48 6.25
N ASP A 68 22.37 -4.75 6.44
CA ASP A 68 23.56 -3.89 6.22
C ASP A 68 23.84 -3.48 4.75
N ASP A 69 22.87 -3.60 3.83
CA ASP A 69 22.99 -3.18 2.42
C ASP A 69 22.16 -1.93 2.13
N SER A 70 22.77 -0.76 2.34
CA SER A 70 22.18 0.58 2.16
C SER A 70 21.47 0.79 0.82
N GLY A 71 21.96 0.17 -0.26
CA GLY A 71 21.35 0.25 -1.59
C GLY A 71 20.03 -0.53 -1.70
N ASN A 72 19.90 -1.62 -0.96
CA ASN A 72 18.69 -2.46 -0.93
C ASN A 72 17.57 -1.81 -0.10
N THR A 73 17.93 -1.18 1.01
CA THR A 73 16.98 -0.48 1.89
C THR A 73 16.27 0.66 1.16
N LYS A 74 17.00 1.47 0.38
CA LYS A 74 16.40 2.56 -0.40
C LYS A 74 15.43 2.05 -1.47
N LEU A 75 15.84 1.07 -2.28
CA LEU A 75 14.99 0.50 -3.32
C LEU A 75 13.73 -0.14 -2.74
N LEU A 76 13.84 -0.78 -1.58
CA LEU A 76 12.71 -1.36 -0.88
C LEU A 76 11.76 -0.28 -0.36
N LEU A 77 12.26 0.79 0.27
CA LEU A 77 11.44 1.93 0.69
C LEU A 77 10.72 2.62 -0.49
N ASP A 78 11.42 2.82 -1.62
CA ASP A 78 10.82 3.37 -2.84
C ASP A 78 9.70 2.45 -3.38
N THR A 79 9.91 1.13 -3.29
CA THR A 79 8.89 0.15 -3.69
C THR A 79 7.69 0.18 -2.74
N LEU A 80 7.92 0.20 -1.42
CA LEU A 80 6.86 0.28 -0.41
C LEU A 80 6.05 1.57 -0.58
N THR A 81 6.71 2.70 -0.86
CA THR A 81 6.06 3.97 -1.20
C THR A 81 5.13 3.80 -2.39
N SER A 82 5.62 3.18 -3.47
CA SER A 82 4.84 2.91 -4.69
C SER A 82 3.64 1.99 -4.43
N ILE A 83 3.78 1.01 -3.53
CA ILE A 83 2.66 0.12 -3.14
C ILE A 83 1.59 0.91 -2.39
N LEU A 84 1.98 1.77 -1.44
CA LEU A 84 1.02 2.58 -0.68
C LEU A 84 0.33 3.62 -1.56
N GLU A 85 1.01 4.19 -2.56
CA GLU A 85 0.36 5.04 -3.57
C GLU A 85 -0.72 4.29 -4.36
N VAL A 86 -0.45 3.03 -4.74
CA VAL A 86 -1.47 2.17 -5.37
C VAL A 86 -2.62 1.93 -4.40
N ALA A 87 -2.34 1.61 -3.13
CA ALA A 87 -3.36 1.38 -2.12
C ALA A 87 -4.26 2.61 -1.91
N LEU A 88 -3.69 3.82 -1.84
CA LEU A 88 -4.43 5.08 -1.75
C LEU A 88 -5.30 5.35 -2.97
N ALA A 89 -4.82 5.02 -4.17
CA ALA A 89 -5.61 5.16 -5.39
C ALA A 89 -6.77 4.13 -5.42
N CYS A 90 -6.55 2.91 -4.93
CA CYS A 90 -7.60 1.89 -4.84
C CYS A 90 -8.71 2.28 -3.85
N SER A 91 -8.32 2.87 -2.71
CA SER A 91 -9.23 3.24 -1.61
C SER A 91 -9.69 4.70 -1.67
N ALA A 92 -9.70 5.32 -2.86
CA ALA A 92 -10.26 6.65 -3.04
C ALA A 92 -11.78 6.66 -2.76
N GLU A 93 -12.27 7.71 -2.09
CA GLU A 93 -13.69 7.85 -1.76
C GLU A 93 -14.58 7.89 -3.01
N ILE A 94 -14.10 8.49 -4.10
CA ILE A 94 -14.81 8.58 -5.37
C ILE A 94 -14.49 7.33 -6.21
N PRO A 95 -15.48 6.49 -6.59
CA PRO A 95 -15.27 5.28 -7.40
C PRO A 95 -14.48 5.50 -8.68
N GLN A 96 -14.75 6.60 -9.37
CA GLN A 96 -14.16 6.93 -10.67
C GLN A 96 -12.68 7.27 -10.58
N ASP A 97 -12.20 7.65 -9.38
CA ASP A 97 -10.78 7.91 -9.14
C ASP A 97 -10.00 6.62 -8.84
N ARG A 98 -10.71 5.49 -8.66
CA ARG A 98 -10.09 4.20 -8.35
C ARG A 98 -9.47 3.56 -9.58
N LEU A 99 -8.30 2.95 -9.40
CA LEU A 99 -7.65 2.18 -10.45
C LEU A 99 -8.46 0.94 -10.83
N SER A 100 -8.40 0.53 -12.10
CA SER A 100 -8.93 -0.78 -12.51
C SER A 100 -8.07 -1.92 -11.93
N MET A 101 -8.69 -3.08 -11.66
CA MET A 101 -7.96 -4.27 -11.20
C MET A 101 -6.83 -4.69 -12.14
N THR A 102 -6.99 -4.50 -13.46
CA THR A 102 -5.92 -4.76 -14.44
C THR A 102 -4.75 -3.81 -14.23
N SER A 103 -5.01 -2.50 -14.05
CA SER A 103 -3.96 -1.50 -13.79
C SER A 103 -3.24 -1.78 -12.47
N ILE A 104 -3.98 -2.18 -11.43
CA ILE A 104 -3.44 -2.57 -10.13
C ILE A 104 -2.50 -3.77 -10.28
N ALA A 105 -2.96 -4.84 -10.93
CA ALA A 105 -2.16 -6.06 -11.16
C ALA A 105 -0.87 -5.78 -11.95
N MET A 106 -0.94 -4.93 -12.99
CA MET A 106 0.24 -4.55 -13.78
C MET A 106 1.25 -3.76 -12.94
N LYS A 107 0.80 -2.78 -12.14
CA LYS A 107 1.68 -1.99 -11.27
C LYS A 107 2.36 -2.86 -10.22
N LEU A 108 1.59 -3.70 -9.51
CA LEU A 108 2.12 -4.65 -8.52
C LEU A 108 3.10 -5.66 -9.13
N SER A 109 2.80 -6.18 -10.32
CA SER A 109 3.71 -7.10 -11.03
C SER A 109 5.00 -6.42 -11.44
N SER A 110 4.93 -5.17 -11.91
CA SER A 110 6.13 -4.39 -12.25
C SER A 110 7.02 -4.16 -11.03
N MET A 111 6.43 -3.79 -9.89
CA MET A 111 7.15 -3.62 -8.62
C MET A 111 7.81 -4.92 -8.15
N LYS A 112 7.07 -6.03 -8.18
CA LYS A 112 7.60 -7.36 -7.86
C LYS A 112 8.79 -7.73 -8.75
N SER A 113 8.69 -7.51 -10.06
CA SER A 113 9.78 -7.79 -11.00
C SER A 113 11.01 -6.94 -10.75
N LYS A 114 10.85 -5.66 -10.37
CA LYS A 114 11.97 -4.80 -9.99
C LYS A 114 12.69 -5.33 -8.75
N LEU A 115 11.96 -5.71 -7.71
CA LEU A 115 12.51 -6.29 -6.48
C LEU A 115 13.21 -7.64 -6.74
N LEU A 116 12.57 -8.55 -7.48
CA LEU A 116 13.11 -9.89 -7.72
C LEU A 116 14.25 -9.88 -8.75
N GLY A 117 14.18 -9.01 -9.76
CA GLY A 117 15.23 -8.85 -10.76
C GLY A 117 16.55 -8.35 -10.16
N THR A 118 16.48 -7.50 -9.13
CA THR A 118 17.68 -7.10 -8.35
C THR A 118 18.21 -8.22 -7.47
N HIS A 119 17.33 -9.05 -6.89
CA HIS A 119 17.76 -10.24 -6.14
C HIS A 119 18.41 -11.31 -7.04
N TYR A 120 17.90 -11.51 -8.26
CA TYR A 120 18.44 -12.50 -9.21
C TYR A 120 19.81 -12.09 -9.77
N LYS A 121 20.00 -10.82 -10.18
CA LYS A 121 21.29 -10.29 -10.65
C LYS A 121 22.41 -10.34 -9.59
N ARG A 122 22.08 -10.42 -8.30
CA ARG A 122 23.07 -10.53 -7.22
C ARG A 122 23.42 -11.96 -6.83
N ARG A 123 22.53 -12.94 -7.08
CA ARG A 123 22.78 -14.36 -6.76
C ARG A 123 23.63 -15.08 -7.81
N TYR A 124 23.71 -14.51 -9.01
CA TYR A 124 24.54 -14.96 -10.12
C TYR A 124 25.21 -13.73 -10.75
N PRO A 125 26.36 -13.29 -10.23
CA PRO A 125 27.13 -12.17 -10.79
C PRO A 125 27.70 -12.49 -12.19
#